data_AF-A0A1Z9PE99-F1
#
_entry.id   AF-A0A1Z9PE99-F1
#
_cell.length_a   1.000
_cell.length_b   1.000
_cell.length_c   1.000
_cell.angle_alpha   90.00
_cell.angle_beta   90.00
_cell.angle_gamma   90.00
#
_symmetry.space_group_name_H-M   'P 1'
#
loop_
_entity.id
_entity.type
_entity.pdbx_description
1 polymer ?
#
loop_
_entity_poly.entity_id
_entity_poly.type
_entity_poly.pdbx_seq_one_letter_code
_entity_poly.pdbx_strand_id
1 'polypeptide(L)'
;MKKLDNILESIAKPLLPITPWLLRLGLGTSFILHGIGKFPLPPERMVRWFESMGYNFPEFITSAVAIGEVLAGAGIILGGLISGHIGNLISRISGGAVVVIMIGALWIAHSEWFTDFLTPFTECAECEKPKPGYKHFIYSEHMYLLILGTYFAIKGNK
;
A
#
# COMPACT_ATOMS: atom_id res chain seq x y z
N MET A 1 36.91 1.22 11.35
CA MET A 1 35.62 1.50 10.66
C MET A 1 35.67 1.19 9.17
N LYS A 2 36.60 1.74 8.36
CA LYS A 2 36.72 1.42 6.91
C LYS A 2 36.80 -0.08 6.56
N LYS A 3 37.49 -0.88 7.38
CA LYS A 3 37.59 -2.34 7.17
C LYS A 3 36.23 -3.05 7.33
N LEU A 4 35.41 -2.61 8.29
CA LEU A 4 34.07 -3.17 8.52
C LEU A 4 33.13 -2.79 7.38
N ASP A 5 33.16 -1.52 6.97
CA ASP A 5 32.39 -1.00 5.83
C ASP A 5 32.69 -1.77 4.54
N ASN A 6 33.97 -1.97 4.20
CA ASN A 6 34.37 -2.75 3.02
C ASN A 6 33.88 -4.21 3.07
N ILE A 7 33.80 -4.82 4.25
CA ILE A 7 33.27 -6.18 4.42
C ILE A 7 31.76 -6.18 4.16
N LEU A 8 31.01 -5.26 4.76
CA LEU A 8 29.56 -5.15 4.56
C LEU A 8 29.22 -4.87 3.09
N GLU A 9 29.97 -3.97 2.45
CA GLU A 9 29.83 -3.64 1.03
C GLU A 9 30.11 -4.85 0.13
N SER A 10 31.15 -5.63 0.44
CA SER A 10 31.46 -6.86 -0.30
C SER A 10 30.36 -7.91 -0.20
N ILE A 11 29.67 -7.99 0.95
CA ILE A 11 28.53 -8.90 1.16
C ILE A 11 27.27 -8.38 0.44
N ALA A 12 27.03 -7.06 0.45
CA ALA A 12 25.83 -6.45 -0.09
C ALA A 12 25.83 -6.36 -1.63
N LYS A 13 26.98 -6.10 -2.26
CA LYS A 13 27.13 -5.94 -3.71
C LYS A 13 26.39 -6.98 -4.57
N PRO A 14 26.53 -8.31 -4.35
CA PRO A 14 25.82 -9.31 -5.14
C PRO A 14 24.30 -9.27 -4.95
N LEU A 15 23.80 -8.70 -3.85
CA LEU A 15 22.37 -8.61 -3.52
C LEU A 15 21.70 -7.35 -4.08
N LEU A 16 22.47 -6.33 -4.44
CA LEU A 16 21.93 -5.05 -4.94
C LEU A 16 20.94 -5.21 -6.11
N PRO A 17 21.16 -6.07 -7.12
CA PRO A 17 20.20 -6.26 -8.20
C PRO A 17 18.84 -6.84 -7.74
N ILE A 18 18.81 -7.53 -6.60
CA ILE A 18 17.61 -8.18 -6.04
C ILE A 18 16.86 -7.20 -5.13
N THR A 19 17.49 -6.15 -4.61
CA THR A 19 16.84 -5.22 -3.67
C THR A 19 15.52 -4.61 -4.17
N PRO A 20 15.34 -4.23 -5.46
CA PRO A 20 14.04 -3.76 -5.93
C PRO A 20 12.95 -4.84 -5.87
N TRP A 21 13.31 -6.12 -6.00
CA TRP A 21 12.38 -7.23 -5.92
C TRP A 21 11.82 -7.44 -4.51
N LEU A 22 12.58 -7.11 -3.46
CA LEU A 22 12.06 -7.14 -2.09
C LEU A 22 10.85 -6.19 -1.95
N LEU A 23 10.97 -4.98 -2.48
CA LEU A 23 9.90 -3.99 -2.46
C LEU A 23 8.72 -4.40 -3.36
N ARG A 24 9.01 -4.95 -4.55
CA ARG A 24 7.97 -5.42 -5.48
C ARG A 24 7.15 -6.56 -4.90
N LEU A 25 7.81 -7.57 -4.35
CA LEU A 25 7.13 -8.74 -3.79
C LEU A 25 6.39 -8.38 -2.51
N GLY A 26 6.97 -7.54 -1.64
CA GLY A 26 6.28 -7.05 -0.44
C GLY A 26 5.01 -6.29 -0.77
N LEU A 27 5.10 -5.24 -1.61
CA LEU A 27 3.94 -4.46 -2.02
C LEU A 27 2.94 -5.30 -2.83
N GLY A 28 3.44 -5.99 -3.86
CA GLY A 28 2.61 -6.72 -4.81
C GLY A 28 1.84 -7.86 -4.15
N THR A 29 2.48 -8.63 -3.27
CA THR A 29 1.82 -9.73 -2.56
C THR A 29 0.82 -9.21 -1.54
N SER A 30 1.15 -8.16 -0.78
CA SER A 30 0.19 -7.55 0.15
C SER A 30 -1.07 -7.10 -0.60
N PHE A 31 -0.92 -6.32 -1.67
CA PHE A 31 -2.06 -5.84 -2.46
C PHE A 31 -2.90 -6.97 -3.07
N ILE A 32 -2.26 -8.02 -3.59
CA ILE A 32 -2.96 -9.21 -4.09
C ILE A 32 -3.77 -9.87 -2.97
N LEU A 33 -3.17 -10.08 -1.79
CA LEU A 33 -3.86 -10.72 -0.66
C LEU A 33 -5.01 -9.85 -0.12
N HIS A 34 -4.83 -8.53 -0.06
CA HIS A 34 -5.88 -7.57 0.30
C HIS A 34 -7.07 -7.63 -0.66
N GLY A 35 -6.80 -7.74 -1.97
CA GLY A 35 -7.84 -7.85 -2.98
C GLY A 35 -8.51 -9.22 -2.99
N ILE A 36 -7.75 -10.31 -2.92
CA ILE A 36 -8.28 -11.69 -2.86
C ILE A 36 -9.14 -11.90 -1.61
N GLY A 37 -8.76 -11.30 -0.48
CA GLY A 37 -9.55 -11.35 0.77
C GLY A 37 -10.95 -10.73 0.67
N LYS A 38 -11.26 -10.02 -0.43
CA LYS A 38 -12.56 -9.43 -0.72
C LYS A 38 -13.43 -10.29 -1.65
N PHE A 39 -12.97 -11.46 -2.08
CA PHE A 39 -13.76 -12.39 -2.88
C PHE A 39 -14.66 -13.28 -1.98
N PRO A 40 -15.80 -13.77 -2.49
CA PRO A 40 -16.36 -13.57 -3.84
C PRO A 40 -16.90 -12.15 -4.05
N LEU A 41 -16.96 -11.73 -5.32
CA LEU A 41 -17.51 -10.43 -5.70
C LEU A 41 -19.02 -10.55 -5.98
N PRO A 42 -19.83 -9.56 -5.56
CA PRO A 42 -19.44 -8.38 -4.79
C PRO A 42 -19.23 -8.69 -3.28
N PRO A 43 -18.29 -8.01 -2.60
CA PRO A 43 -17.97 -8.26 -1.19
C PRO A 43 -19.10 -7.84 -0.25
N GLU A 44 -20.00 -8.76 0.12
CA GLU A 44 -21.25 -8.46 0.86
C GLU A 44 -21.07 -7.54 2.08
N ARG A 45 -20.04 -7.79 2.91
CA ARG A 45 -19.78 -6.96 4.11
C ARG A 45 -19.39 -5.53 3.75
N MET A 46 -18.54 -5.36 2.74
CA MET A 46 -18.08 -4.05 2.29
C MET A 46 -19.21 -3.32 1.56
N VAL A 47 -20.04 -4.02 0.79
CA VAL A 47 -21.23 -3.47 0.15
C VAL A 47 -22.18 -2.89 1.18
N ARG A 48 -22.58 -3.67 2.19
CA ARG A 48 -23.49 -3.20 3.26
C ARG A 48 -22.91 -2.00 4.02
N TRP A 49 -21.60 -1.98 4.22
CA TRP A 49 -20.93 -0.83 4.83
C TRP A 49 -21.01 0.42 3.94
N PHE A 50 -20.76 0.29 2.64
CA PHE A 50 -20.90 1.40 1.68
C PHE A 50 -22.35 1.87 1.53
N GLU A 51 -23.33 0.96 1.56
CA GLU A 51 -24.76 1.30 1.61
C GLU A 51 -25.10 2.14 2.83
N SER A 52 -24.58 1.76 4.01
CA SER A 52 -24.82 2.49 5.25
C SER A 52 -24.22 3.91 5.24
N MET A 53 -23.20 4.14 4.41
CA MET A 53 -22.59 5.46 4.18
C MET A 53 -23.31 6.27 3.09
N GLY A 54 -24.31 5.71 2.41
CA GLY A 54 -25.08 6.39 1.37
C GLY A 54 -24.38 6.46 0.00
N TYR A 55 -23.43 5.57 -0.28
CA TYR A 55 -22.80 5.50 -1.62
C TYR A 55 -23.76 4.94 -2.67
N ASN A 56 -23.80 5.58 -3.84
CA ASN A 56 -24.50 5.05 -5.02
C ASN A 56 -23.65 3.95 -5.66
N PHE A 57 -24.27 2.81 -6.01
CA PHE A 57 -23.62 1.63 -6.61
C PHE A 57 -22.50 0.99 -5.75
N PRO A 58 -22.79 0.61 -4.50
CA PRO A 58 -21.81 0.07 -3.56
C PRO A 58 -21.22 -1.27 -4.04
N GLU A 59 -22.02 -2.13 -4.68
CA GLU A 59 -21.55 -3.38 -5.30
C GLU A 59 -20.47 -3.15 -6.34
N PHE A 60 -20.66 -2.16 -7.21
CA PHE A 60 -19.71 -1.84 -8.27
C PHE A 60 -18.40 -1.26 -7.70
N ILE A 61 -18.50 -0.27 -6.81
CA ILE A 61 -17.32 0.41 -6.24
C ILE A 61 -16.46 -0.58 -5.44
N THR A 62 -17.08 -1.37 -4.57
CA THR A 62 -16.36 -2.31 -3.71
C THR A 62 -15.72 -3.45 -4.51
N SER A 63 -16.39 -3.92 -5.57
CA SER A 63 -15.82 -4.88 -6.51
C SER A 63 -14.67 -4.29 -7.32
N ALA A 64 -14.79 -3.03 -7.76
CA ALA A 64 -13.73 -2.33 -8.48
C ALA A 64 -12.48 -2.14 -7.61
N VAL A 65 -12.64 -1.86 -6.31
CA VAL A 65 -11.53 -1.80 -5.35
C VAL A 65 -10.84 -3.17 -5.24
N ALA A 66 -11.60 -4.24 -5.02
CA ALA A 66 -11.04 -5.59 -4.90
C ALA A 66 -10.26 -6.02 -6.15
N ILE A 67 -10.83 -5.81 -7.34
CA ILE A 67 -10.17 -6.10 -8.62
C ILE A 67 -8.95 -5.19 -8.80
N GLY A 68 -9.09 -3.89 -8.50
CA GLY A 68 -8.02 -2.90 -8.60
C GLY A 68 -6.82 -3.26 -7.73
N GLU A 69 -7.04 -3.74 -6.51
CA GLU A 69 -5.98 -4.17 -5.61
C GLU A 69 -5.23 -5.40 -6.16
N VAL A 70 -5.95 -6.42 -6.64
CA VAL A 70 -5.32 -7.61 -7.24
C VAL A 70 -4.53 -7.22 -8.49
N LEU A 71 -5.12 -6.44 -9.40
CA LEU A 71 -4.48 -6.04 -10.65
C LEU A 71 -3.28 -5.11 -10.41
N ALA A 72 -3.36 -4.18 -9.46
CA ALA A 72 -2.26 -3.30 -9.12
C ALA A 72 -1.10 -4.09 -8.48
N GLY A 73 -1.40 -5.01 -7.55
CA GLY A 73 -0.39 -5.88 -6.95
C GLY A 73 0.29 -6.81 -7.97
N ALA A 74 -0.50 -7.45 -8.83
CA ALA A 74 0.01 -8.27 -9.93
C ALA A 74 0.82 -7.44 -10.93
N GLY A 75 0.36 -6.24 -11.27
CA GLY A 75 1.04 -5.31 -12.17
C GLY A 75 2.39 -4.85 -11.66
N ILE A 76 2.57 -4.63 -10.34
CA ILE A 76 3.88 -4.33 -9.75
C ILE A 76 4.88 -5.48 -9.95
N ILE A 77 4.42 -6.73 -9.82
CA ILE A 77 5.27 -7.92 -9.98
C ILE A 77 5.57 -8.16 -11.46
N LEU A 78 4.53 -8.27 -12.29
CA LEU A 78 4.65 -8.54 -13.72
C LEU A 78 5.38 -7.41 -14.45
N GLY A 79 5.11 -6.16 -14.06
CA GLY A 79 5.83 -5.00 -14.57
C GLY A 79 7.33 -5.13 -14.35
N GLY A 80 7.78 -5.67 -13.21
CA GLY A 80 9.20 -5.91 -12.92
C GLY A 80 9.85 -7.02 -13.74
N LEU A 81 9.08 -7.99 -14.23
CA LEU A 81 9.58 -9.05 -15.11
C LEU A 81 9.80 -8.57 -16.56
N ILE A 82 9.09 -7.51 -16.97
CA ILE A 82 9.15 -6.98 -18.33
C ILE A 82 10.22 -5.88 -18.41
N SER A 83 11.15 -6.01 -19.35
CA SER A 83 12.19 -5.01 -19.59
C SER A 83 11.71 -3.87 -20.51
N GLY A 84 12.43 -2.76 -20.47
CA GLY A 84 12.16 -1.62 -21.35
C GLY A 84 10.95 -0.77 -20.94
N HIS A 85 10.41 -0.02 -21.92
CA HIS A 85 9.39 0.99 -21.67
C HIS A 85 8.06 0.40 -21.17
N ILE A 86 7.70 -0.79 -21.65
CA ILE A 86 6.43 -1.44 -21.31
C ILE A 86 6.39 -1.82 -19.83
N GLY A 87 7.39 -2.54 -19.32
CA GLY A 87 7.44 -2.90 -17.91
C GLY A 87 7.53 -1.67 -17.00
N ASN A 88 8.26 -0.64 -17.44
CA ASN A 88 8.31 0.63 -16.72
C ASN A 88 6.94 1.32 -16.64
N LEU A 89 6.18 1.34 -17.74
CA LEU A 89 4.84 1.92 -17.78
C LEU A 89 3.87 1.12 -16.88
N ILE A 90 3.90 -0.21 -16.96
CA ILE A 90 3.07 -1.09 -16.13
C ILE A 90 3.34 -0.83 -14.64
N SER A 91 4.61 -0.79 -14.22
CA SER A 91 4.95 -0.53 -12.81
C SER A 91 4.51 0.85 -12.34
N ARG A 92 4.59 1.86 -13.20
CA ARG A 92 4.14 3.22 -12.87
C ARG A 92 2.62 3.31 -12.72
N ILE A 93 1.88 2.75 -13.66
CA ILE A 93 0.42 2.73 -13.62
C ILE A 93 -0.05 1.91 -12.40
N SER A 94 0.58 0.76 -12.15
CA SER A 94 0.26 -0.08 -11.00
C SER A 94 0.55 0.62 -9.67
N GLY A 95 1.71 1.29 -9.55
CA GLY A 95 2.03 2.10 -8.38
C GLY A 95 1.07 3.28 -8.20
N GLY A 96 0.66 3.92 -9.28
CA GLY A 96 -0.36 4.97 -9.25
C GLY A 96 -1.73 4.44 -8.79
N ALA A 97 -2.13 3.26 -9.26
CA ALA A 97 -3.36 2.60 -8.82
C ALA A 97 -3.32 2.27 -7.32
N VAL A 98 -2.18 1.76 -6.81
CA VAL A 98 -1.95 1.57 -5.36
C VAL A 98 -2.19 2.88 -4.60
N VAL A 99 -1.62 3.99 -5.06
CA VAL A 99 -1.76 5.30 -4.40
C VAL A 99 -3.22 5.74 -4.34
N VAL A 100 -3.95 5.66 -5.46
CA VAL A 100 -5.36 6.05 -5.52
C VAL A 100 -6.21 5.20 -4.58
N ILE A 101 -6.01 3.88 -4.59
CA ILE A 101 -6.76 2.95 -3.74
C ILE A 101 -6.43 3.19 -2.25
N MET A 102 -5.16 3.38 -1.89
CA MET A 102 -4.75 3.64 -0.51
C MET A 102 -5.25 4.97 0.03
N ILE A 103 -5.25 6.02 -0.79
CA ILE A 103 -5.86 7.32 -0.40
C ILE A 103 -7.36 7.15 -0.17
N GLY A 104 -8.05 6.42 -1.05
CA GLY A 104 -9.47 6.11 -0.86
C GLY A 104 -9.73 5.30 0.42
N ALA A 105 -8.93 4.27 0.69
CA ALA A 105 -9.03 3.47 1.90
C ALA A 105 -8.82 4.31 3.17
N LEU A 106 -7.80 5.18 3.19
CA LEU A 106 -7.55 6.09 4.30
C LEU A 106 -8.70 7.09 4.50
N TRP A 107 -9.24 7.63 3.40
CA TRP A 107 -10.32 8.60 3.47
C TRP A 107 -11.63 8.00 3.98
N ILE A 108 -11.97 6.79 3.56
CA ILE A 108 -13.27 6.16 3.89
C ILE A 108 -13.20 5.39 5.21
N ALA A 109 -12.13 4.62 5.44
CA ALA A 109 -12.04 3.72 6.58
C ALA A 109 -11.31 4.30 7.80
N HIS A 110 -10.50 5.35 7.60
CA HIS A 110 -9.55 5.84 8.60
C HIS A 110 -9.41 7.37 8.62
N SER A 111 -10.49 8.10 8.31
CA SER A 111 -10.49 9.56 8.24
C SER A 111 -10.03 10.23 9.55
N GLU A 112 -10.34 9.61 10.68
CA GLU A 112 -9.95 10.03 12.02
C GLU A 112 -8.44 9.94 12.27
N TRP A 113 -7.68 9.17 11.46
CA TRP A 113 -6.22 9.17 11.58
C TRP A 113 -5.59 10.45 11.03
N PHE A 114 -6.29 11.20 10.18
CA PHE A 114 -5.77 12.42 9.58
C PHE A 114 -5.80 13.59 10.56
N THR A 115 -6.99 13.89 11.07
CA THR A 115 -7.30 13.78 12.48
C THR A 115 -6.16 13.76 13.49
N ASP A 116 -5.90 12.55 13.96
CA ASP A 116 -4.95 12.23 15.02
C ASP A 116 -3.50 12.51 14.62
N PHE A 117 -3.17 12.46 13.32
CA PHE A 117 -1.82 12.77 12.86
C PHE A 117 -1.40 14.21 13.17
N LEU A 118 -2.35 15.15 13.13
CA LEU A 118 -2.11 16.56 13.44
C LEU A 118 -2.23 16.87 14.94
N THR A 119 -2.73 15.94 15.76
CA THR A 119 -2.82 16.12 17.21
C THR A 119 -1.57 15.57 17.90
N PRO A 120 -0.90 16.36 18.77
CA PRO A 120 0.30 15.89 19.48
C PRO A 120 0.03 14.69 20.39
N PHE A 121 -1.16 14.65 21.01
CA PHE A 121 -1.60 13.61 21.92
C PHE A 121 -3.10 13.37 21.78
N THR A 122 -3.50 12.11 21.74
CA THR A 122 -4.90 11.68 21.81
C THR A 122 -5.23 11.19 23.22
N GLU A 123 -6.28 11.77 23.81
CA GLU A 123 -6.86 11.29 25.05
C GLU A 123 -7.55 9.96 24.78
N CYS A 124 -7.11 8.90 25.45
CA CYS A 124 -7.67 7.58 25.30
C CYS A 124 -8.28 7.17 26.64
N ALA A 125 -9.60 6.98 26.66
CA ALA A 125 -10.38 6.74 27.88
C ALA A 125 -9.93 5.50 28.70
N GLU A 126 -9.25 4.55 28.05
CA GLU A 126 -8.74 3.30 28.66
C GLU A 126 -7.21 3.24 28.79
N CYS A 127 -6.49 4.30 28.41
CA CYS A 127 -5.03 4.31 28.48
C CYS A 127 -4.53 5.04 29.72
N GLU A 128 -3.61 4.41 30.45
CA GLU A 128 -2.94 4.99 31.63
C GLU A 128 -2.11 6.25 31.30
N LYS A 129 -1.76 6.45 30.01
CA LYS A 129 -1.05 7.63 29.49
C LYS A 129 -1.56 8.03 28.10
N PRO A 130 -1.61 9.33 27.78
CA PRO A 130 -1.97 9.81 26.45
C PRO A 130 -0.99 9.25 25.41
N LYS A 131 -1.52 8.79 24.27
CA LYS A 131 -0.72 8.29 23.16
C LYS A 131 -0.50 9.41 22.14
N PRO A 132 0.62 9.42 21.40
CA PRO A 132 0.79 10.36 20.30
C PRO A 132 -0.24 10.05 19.20
N GLY A 133 -0.98 11.06 18.73
CA GLY A 133 -2.06 10.85 17.76
C GLY A 133 -1.55 10.27 16.43
N TYR A 134 -0.36 10.67 15.99
CA TYR A 134 0.29 10.11 14.79
C TYR A 134 0.56 8.61 14.84
N LYS A 135 0.48 7.97 16.01
CA LYS A 135 0.81 6.55 16.17
C LYS A 135 -0.07 5.63 15.31
N HIS A 136 -1.36 5.95 15.14
CA HIS A 136 -2.26 5.12 14.33
C HIS A 136 -1.84 5.09 12.86
N PHE A 137 -1.49 6.24 12.30
CA PHE A 137 -1.06 6.33 10.90
C PHE A 137 0.36 5.80 10.67
N ILE A 138 1.33 6.21 11.49
CA ILE A 138 2.75 5.88 11.28
C ILE A 138 3.05 4.39 11.39
N TYR A 139 2.35 3.66 12.25
CA TYR A 139 2.54 2.22 12.40
C TYR A 139 1.56 1.40 11.55
N SER A 140 0.76 2.05 10.70
CA SER A 140 -0.21 1.36 9.85
C SER A 140 0.44 0.72 8.63
N GLU A 141 -0.09 -0.42 8.20
CA GLU A 141 0.23 -1.03 6.91
C GLU A 141 -0.06 -0.05 5.75
N HIS A 142 -1.18 0.67 5.81
CA HIS A 142 -1.63 1.61 4.79
C HIS A 142 -0.59 2.68 4.44
N MET A 143 0.14 3.21 5.43
CA MET A 143 1.20 4.18 5.18
C MET A 143 2.35 3.56 4.36
N TYR A 144 2.80 2.36 4.73
CA TYR A 144 3.89 1.70 4.01
C TYR A 144 3.48 1.32 2.59
N LEU A 145 2.26 0.82 2.39
CA LEU A 145 1.73 0.52 1.06
C LEU A 145 1.62 1.79 0.20
N LEU A 146 1.17 2.91 0.78
CA LEU A 146 1.10 4.20 0.09
C LEU A 146 2.50 4.71 -0.32
N ILE A 147 3.49 4.61 0.56
CA ILE A 147 4.87 5.01 0.27
C ILE A 147 5.47 4.14 -0.85
N LEU A 148 5.31 2.81 -0.75
CA LEU A 148 5.83 1.89 -1.76
C LEU A 148 5.11 2.05 -3.11
N GLY A 149 3.79 2.26 -3.09
CA GLY A 149 3.00 2.58 -4.28
C GLY A 149 3.51 3.86 -4.96
N THR A 150 3.72 4.92 -4.18
CA THR A 150 4.28 6.20 -4.65
C THR A 150 5.68 6.01 -5.23
N TYR A 151 6.51 5.22 -4.57
CA TYR A 151 7.85 4.89 -5.06
C TYR A 151 7.80 4.26 -6.45
N PHE A 152 6.95 3.25 -6.68
CA PHE A 152 6.81 2.63 -8.00
C PHE A 152 6.11 3.52 -9.02
N ALA A 153 5.16 4.36 -8.61
CA ALA A 153 4.51 5.36 -9.46
C ALA A 153 5.51 6.35 -10.06
N ILE A 154 6.50 6.78 -9.26
CA ILE A 154 7.53 7.73 -9.67
C ILE A 154 8.67 7.01 -10.39
N LYS A 155 9.27 6.00 -9.76
CA LYS A 155 10.49 5.35 -10.24
C LYS A 155 10.24 4.39 -11.41
N GLY A 156 9.15 3.62 -11.36
CA GLY A 156 8.87 2.57 -12.34
C GLY A 156 9.86 1.39 -12.24
N ASN A 157 10.46 1.00 -13.37
CA ASN A 157 11.43 -0.11 -13.46
C ASN A 157 12.90 0.33 -13.47
N LYS A 158 13.15 1.64 -13.52
CA LYS A 158 14.49 2.20 -13.65
C LYS A 158 15.23 2.22 -12.31
#